data_AF-A0A2T2UE93-F1
#
_entry.id   AF-A0A2T2UE93-F1
#
_cell.length_a   1.000
_cell.length_b   1.000
_cell.length_c   1.000
_cell.angle_alpha   90.00
_cell.angle_beta   90.00
_cell.angle_gamma   90.00
#
_symmetry.space_group_name_H-M   'P 1'
#
loop_
_entity.id
_entity.type
_entity.pdbx_description
1 polymer ?
#
loop_
_entity_poly.entity_id
_entity_poly.type
_entity_poly.pdbx_seq_one_letter_code
_entity_poly.pdbx_strand_id
1 'polypeptide(L)' 'MKFVLCDRSDYEWARQRVREYGLDRICEVLFSPVWETLRARDLADWVVADRLPVRVQLQLHKILWGDEPGR' A
#
# COMPACT_ATOMS: atom_id res chain seq x y z
N MET A 1 -1.45 -0.65 -11.09
CA MET A 1 -0.17 -0.03 -10.62
C MET A 1 -0.01 -0.30 -9.12
N LYS A 2 1.20 -0.59 -8.62
CA LYS A 2 1.44 -0.91 -7.20
C LYS A 2 2.48 0.03 -6.59
N PHE A 3 2.14 0.64 -5.45
CA PHE A 3 3.07 1.36 -4.58
C PHE A 3 3.45 0.48 -3.40
N VAL A 4 4.75 0.40 -3.13
CA VAL A 4 5.31 -0.26 -1.96
C VAL A 4 5.81 0.84 -1.03
N LEU A 5 5.26 0.92 0.18
CA LEU A 5 5.39 2.07 1.08
C LEU A 5 6.13 1.68 2.36
N CYS A 6 7.16 2.43 2.73
CA CYS A 6 7.95 2.20 3.93
C CYS A 6 7.43 2.98 5.15
N ASP A 7 6.83 4.15 4.93
CA ASP A 7 6.42 5.05 5.99
C ASP A 7 5.27 5.99 5.60
N ARG A 8 4.99 6.97 6.47
CA ARG A 8 3.94 7.97 6.27
C ARG A 8 4.24 8.95 5.13
N SER A 9 5.50 9.31 4.94
CA SER A 9 5.93 10.24 3.89
C SER A 9 5.70 9.62 2.51
N ASP A 10 6.06 8.33 2.35
CA ASP A 10 5.78 7.57 1.14
C ASP A 10 4.28 7.52 0.83
N TYR A 11 3.46 7.27 1.86
CA TYR A 11 2.01 7.26 1.72
C TYR A 11 1.47 8.61 1.22
N GLU A 12 1.93 9.72 1.81
CA GLU A 12 1.45 11.05 1.43
C GLU A 12 1.84 11.41 0.00
N TRP A 13 3.07 11.08 -0.40
CA TRP A 13 3.53 11.23 -1.76
C TRP A 13 2.69 10.39 -2.74
N ALA A 14 2.50 9.10 -2.45
CA ALA A 14 1.73 8.20 -3.31
C ALA A 14 0.26 8.65 -3.43
N ARG A 15 -0.36 9.07 -2.31
CA ARG A 15 -1.70 9.65 -2.27
C ARG A 15 -1.80 10.88 -3.16
N GLN A 16 -0.81 11.77 -3.12
CA GLN A 16 -0.78 12.95 -3.98
C GLN A 16 -0.74 12.55 -5.46
N ARG A 17 0.11 11.59 -5.83
CA ARG A 17 0.21 11.10 -7.21
C ARG A 17 -1.09 10.47 -7.72
N VAL A 18 -1.76 9.68 -6.90
CA VAL A 18 -3.07 9.10 -7.24
C VAL A 18 -4.08 10.19 -7.57
N ARG A 19 -4.14 11.24 -6.75
CA ARG A 19 -5.07 12.36 -6.96
C ARG A 19 -4.68 13.25 -8.14
N GLU A 20 -3.41 13.61 -8.24
CA GLU A 20 -2.86 14.49 -9.29
C GLU A 20 -3.13 13.92 -10.69
N TYR A 21 -2.91 12.62 -10.87
CA TYR A 21 -3.03 11.97 -12.17
C TYR A 21 -4.32 11.15 -12.34
N GLY A 22 -5.22 11.15 -11.35
CA GLY A 22 -6.47 10.38 -11.38
C GLY A 22 -6.24 8.89 -11.64
N LEU A 23 -5.21 8.31 -11.02
CA LEU A 23 -4.68 6.99 -11.38
C LEU A 23 -5.70 5.86 -11.14
N ASP A 24 -6.59 6.05 -10.16
CA ASP A 24 -7.72 5.18 -9.85
C ASP A 24 -8.73 5.04 -11.00
N ARG A 25 -8.80 6.05 -11.89
CA ARG A 25 -9.68 6.04 -13.07
C ARG A 25 -9.07 5.34 -14.27
N ILE A 26 -7.75 5.14 -14.25
CA ILE A 26 -6.99 4.55 -15.35
C ILE A 26 -6.75 3.07 -15.09
N CYS A 27 -6.43 2.69 -13.85
CA CYS A 27 -6.14 1.32 -13.48
C CYS A 27 -6.38 1.05 -12.00
N GLU A 28 -6.41 -0.22 -11.61
CA GLU A 28 -6.39 -0.58 -10.19
C GLU A 28 -5.07 -0.12 -9.55
N VAL A 29 -5.20 0.63 -8.46
CA VAL A 29 -4.07 1.12 -7.67
C VAL A 29 -3.97 0.32 -6.38
N LEU A 30 -2.82 -0.32 -6.19
CA LEU A 30 -2.52 -1.15 -5.03
C LEU A 30 -1.53 -0.43 -4.12
N PHE A 31 -1.86 -0.32 -2.84
CA PHE A 31 -0.95 0.17 -1.80
C PHE A 31 -0.51 -1.03 -0.96
N SER A 32 0.80 -1.27 -0.87
CA SER A 32 1.36 -2.41 -0.14
C SER A 32 2.38 -1.91 0.88
N PRO A 33 2.29 -2.33 2.16
CA PRO A 33 3.29 -1.96 3.14
C PRO A 33 4.56 -2.80 2.93
N VAL A 34 5.72 -2.20 3.16
CA VAL A 34 6.94 -2.97 3.41
C VAL A 34 6.79 -3.66 4.77
N TRP A 35 6.94 -4.98 4.79
CA TRP A 35 6.65 -5.83 5.95
C TRP A 35 7.37 -5.39 7.23
N GLU A 36 8.63 -4.97 7.11
CA GLU A 36 9.48 -4.65 8.25
C GLU A 36 9.27 -3.24 8.82
N THR A 37 8.81 -2.29 7.99
CA THR A 37 8.87 -0.86 8.32
C THR A 37 7.50 -0.20 8.47
N LEU A 38 6.46 -0.73 7.82
CA LEU A 38 5.10 -0.21 7.91
C LEU A 38 4.11 -1.30 8.31
N ARG A 39 3.44 -1.13 9.45
CA ARG A 39 2.39 -2.07 9.85
C ARG A 39 1.21 -1.96 8.88
N ALA A 40 0.74 -3.11 8.42
CA ALA A 40 -0.42 -3.21 7.54
C ALA A 40 -1.67 -2.47 8.04
N ARG A 41 -1.90 -2.49 9.36
CA ARG A 41 -3.00 -1.78 10.01
C ARG A 41 -2.89 -0.28 9.82
N ASP A 42 -1.70 0.29 10.05
CA ASP A 42 -1.49 1.74 9.94
C ASP A 42 -1.78 2.22 8.51
N LEU A 43 -1.28 1.47 7.51
CA LEU A 43 -1.58 1.77 6.11
C LEU A 43 -3.08 1.70 5.80
N ALA A 44 -3.78 0.68 6.30
CA ALA A 44 -5.22 0.54 6.10
C ALA A 44 -5.99 1.68 6.75
N ASP A 45 -5.65 2.04 7.99
CA ASP A 45 -6.27 3.14 8.73
C ASP A 45 -6.10 4.47 7.98
N TRP A 46 -4.91 4.72 7.40
CA TRP A 46 -4.66 5.91 6.59
C TRP A 46 -5.51 5.97 5.32
N VAL A 47 -5.56 4.87 4.56
CA VAL A 47 -6.37 4.78 3.33
C VAL A 47 -7.86 5.01 3.64
N VAL A 48 -8.37 4.42 4.72
CA VAL A 48 -9.76 4.61 5.16
C VAL A 48 -10.02 6.05 5.60
N ALA A 49 -9.15 6.62 6.43
CA ALA A 49 -9.28 8.00 6.92
C ALA A 49 -9.31 9.01 5.77
N ASP A 50 -8.48 8.81 4.75
CA ASP A 50 -8.39 9.68 3.58
C ASP A 50 -9.42 9.38 2.48
N ARG A 51 -10.23 8.32 2.66
CA ARG A 51 -11.18 7.80 1.66
C ARG A 51 -10.53 7.64 0.28
N LEU A 52 -9.31 7.14 0.26
CA LEU A 52 -8.53 7.03 -0.97
C LEU A 52 -9.03 5.82 -1.79
N PRO A 53 -9.36 5.98 -3.09
CA PRO A 53 -9.90 4.91 -3.93
C PRO A 53 -8.78 3.95 -4.38
N VAL A 54 -8.15 3.27 -3.43
CA VAL A 54 -7.06 2.31 -3.65
C VAL A 54 -7.35 1.03 -2.87
N ARG A 55 -6.73 -0.08 -3.29
CA ARG A 55 -6.81 -1.35 -2.56
C ARG A 55 -5.53 -1.57 -1.77
N VAL A 56 -5.65 -1.91 -0.49
CA VAL A 56 -4.50 -2.35 0.32
C VAL A 56 -4.19 -3.81 -0.01
N GLN A 57 -2.94 -4.09 -0.40
CA GLN A 57 -2.46 -5.43 -0.71
C GLN A 57 -1.39 -5.85 0.30
N LEU A 58 -1.67 -6.90 1.05
CA LEU A 58 -0.71 -7.49 1.99
C LEU A 58 0.19 -8.50 1.30
N GLN A 59 1.43 -8.60 1.78
CA GLN A 59 2.35 -9.66 1.38
C GLN A 59 1.95 -10.95 2.08
N LEU A 60 0.97 -11.67 1.53
CA LEU A 60 0.44 -12.89 2.13
C LEU A 60 1.53 -13.94 2.40
N HIS A 61 2.55 -14.04 1.54
CA HIS A 61 3.65 -14.97 1.76
C HIS A 61 4.43 -14.67 3.05
N LYS A 62 4.62 -13.39 3.40
CA LYS A 62 5.25 -13.00 4.68
C LYS A 62 4.36 -13.36 5.88
N ILE A 63 3.04 -13.24 5.72
CA ILE A 63 2.08 -13.61 6.77
C ILE A 63 2.05 -15.13 6.98
N LEU A 64 2.14 -15.91 5.91
CA LEU A 64 1.99 -17.37 5.94
C LEU A 64 3.30 -18.10 6.22
N TRP A 65 4.41 -17.63 5.65
CA TRP A 65 5.71 -18.31 5.66
C TRP A 65 6.89 -17.42 6.10
N GLY A 66 6.63 -16.16 6.48
CA GLY A 66 7.70 -15.24 6.85
C GLY A 66 8.66 -14.98 5.68
N ASP A 67 9.97 -14.99 5.96
CA ASP A 67 11.02 -14.66 4.99
C ASP A 67 11.53 -15.88 4.20
N GLU A 68 10.85 -17.01 4.26
CA GLU A 68 11.27 -18.22 3.53
C GLU A 68 11.20 -18.02 2.00
N PRO A 69 12.32 -18.19 1.26
CA PRO A 69 12.32 -18.12 -0.19
C PRO A 69 11.80 -19.43 -0.82
N GLY A 70 10.89 -19.31 -1.79
CA GLY A 70 10.59 -20.38 -2.77
C GLY A 70 9.49 -21.39 -2.42
N ARG A 71 8.46 -20.99 -1.65
CA ARG A 71 7.33 -21.86 -1.30
C ARG A 71 5.97 -21.31 -1.75
#